data_AF-A0AAW9IXP6-F1
#
_entry.id   AF-A0AAW9IXP6-F1
#
_cell.length_a   1.000
_cell.length_b   1.000
_cell.length_c   1.000
_cell.angle_alpha   90.00
_cell.angle_beta   90.00
_cell.angle_gamma   90.00
#
_symmetry.space_group_name_H-M   'P 1'
#
loop_
_entity.id
_entity.type
_entity.pdbx_description
1 polymer ?
#
loop_
_entity_poly.entity_id
_entity_poly.type
_entity_poly.pdbx_seq_one_letter_code
_entity_poly.pdbx_strand_id
1 'polypeptide(L)'
;LVDKVIKENTNFINIDVEIPQIVGLANKDKEKVINKEILDWTDMWIKDVKDVSQEFNPTIPYQLNARYTLTNDKKILSFFIDYYQFSGGAHGITTRKTYNVDISTGEKLELKDLFKKGYDYKKFINEAIQKEINKNPEYYFTGKDGFNGIKDDQSFYIDNG
;
A
#
# COMPACT_ATOMS: atom_id res chain seq x y z
N LEU A 1 -4.03 -8.98 13.17
CA LEU A 1 -4.76 -8.88 11.87
C LEU A 1 -5.45 -10.21 11.64
N VAL A 2 -6.58 -10.22 10.95
CA VAL A 2 -7.24 -11.45 10.46
C VAL A 2 -7.49 -11.34 8.97
N ASP A 3 -7.51 -12.48 8.29
CA ASP A 3 -7.57 -12.51 6.83
C ASP A 3 -9.01 -12.30 6.33
N LYS A 4 -9.16 -11.42 5.36
CA LYS A 4 -10.35 -11.36 4.50
C LYS A 4 -9.95 -11.78 3.10
N VAL A 5 -10.53 -12.91 2.66
CA VAL A 5 -10.22 -13.54 1.38
C VAL A 5 -11.34 -13.24 0.38
N ILE A 6 -10.96 -12.82 -0.83
CA ILE A 6 -11.84 -12.64 -1.99
C ILE A 6 -11.23 -13.46 -3.14
N LYS A 7 -11.97 -14.48 -3.58
CA LYS A 7 -11.55 -15.36 -4.68
C LYS A 7 -12.65 -15.51 -5.70
N GLU A 8 -12.31 -15.35 -6.97
CA GLU A 8 -13.21 -15.54 -8.10
C GLU A 8 -12.39 -15.91 -9.33
N ASN A 9 -12.82 -16.91 -10.09
CA ASN A 9 -12.19 -17.27 -11.35
C ASN A 9 -13.26 -17.32 -12.43
N THR A 10 -13.00 -16.65 -13.54
CA THR A 10 -13.84 -16.61 -14.73
C THR A 10 -12.99 -16.84 -15.98
N ASN A 11 -13.61 -16.86 -17.16
CA ASN A 11 -12.86 -16.93 -18.42
C ASN A 11 -12.02 -15.68 -18.69
N PHE A 12 -12.29 -14.55 -18.02
CA PHE A 12 -11.67 -13.25 -18.32
C PHE A 12 -10.79 -12.71 -17.21
N ILE A 13 -11.00 -13.16 -15.97
CA ILE A 13 -10.28 -12.68 -14.79
C ILE A 13 -10.18 -13.74 -13.71
N ASN A 14 -9.01 -13.82 -13.09
CA ASN A 14 -8.71 -14.58 -11.87
C ASN A 14 -8.40 -13.60 -10.73
N ILE A 15 -9.11 -13.74 -9.62
CA ILE A 15 -9.00 -12.91 -8.42
C ILE A 15 -8.58 -13.82 -7.27
N ASP A 16 -7.44 -13.49 -6.65
CA ASP A 16 -6.92 -14.14 -5.44
C ASP A 16 -6.40 -13.06 -4.48
N VAL A 17 -7.30 -12.50 -3.70
CA VAL A 17 -7.04 -11.37 -2.82
C VAL A 17 -7.14 -11.81 -1.37
N GLU A 18 -6.12 -11.48 -0.58
CA GLU A 18 -6.07 -11.62 0.86
C GLU A 18 -5.65 -10.28 1.46
N ILE A 19 -6.61 -9.60 2.09
CA ILE A 19 -6.41 -8.29 2.72
C ILE A 19 -6.64 -8.39 4.23
N PRO A 20 -5.96 -7.56 5.03
CA PRO A 20 -6.06 -7.62 6.47
C PRO A 20 -7.32 -6.93 6.96
N GLN A 21 -7.95 -7.50 7.98
CA GLN A 21 -8.86 -6.79 8.87
C GLN A 21 -8.17 -6.58 10.21
N ILE A 22 -8.13 -5.32 10.65
CA ILE A 22 -7.67 -4.95 11.97
C ILE A 22 -8.72 -5.39 12.98
N VAL A 23 -8.26 -6.07 14.02
CA VAL A 23 -9.07 -6.48 15.16
C VAL A 23 -8.30 -6.19 16.44
N GLY A 24 -9.00 -5.71 17.46
CA GLY A 24 -8.43 -5.52 18.80
C GLY A 24 -7.89 -4.13 19.10
N LEU A 25 -8.11 -3.13 18.24
CA LEU A 25 -7.84 -1.74 18.60
C LEU A 25 -8.75 -1.30 19.75
N ALA A 26 -8.21 -0.42 20.59
CA ALA A 26 -8.96 0.18 21.70
C ALA A 26 -10.14 1.03 21.19
N ASN A 27 -9.95 1.76 20.08
CA ASN A 27 -11.01 2.53 19.43
C ASN A 27 -11.68 1.72 18.31
N LYS A 28 -12.87 1.17 18.59
CA LYS A 28 -13.62 0.33 17.65
C LYS A 28 -14.21 1.07 16.46
N ASP A 29 -14.47 2.36 16.58
CA ASP A 29 -15.00 3.14 15.47
C ASP A 29 -13.90 3.42 14.44
N LYS A 30 -12.69 3.77 14.90
CA LYS A 30 -11.53 3.92 14.02
C LYS A 30 -11.08 2.60 13.38
N GLU A 31 -11.15 1.50 14.13
CA GLU A 31 -10.94 0.15 13.58
C GLU A 31 -11.85 -0.11 12.38
N LYS A 32 -13.15 0.19 12.51
CA LYS A 32 -14.12 0.05 11.41
C LYS A 32 -13.81 0.98 10.25
N VAL A 33 -13.41 2.22 10.51
CA VAL A 33 -13.05 3.20 9.47
C VAL A 33 -11.89 2.68 8.62
N ILE A 34 -10.82 2.19 9.26
CA ILE A 34 -9.63 1.69 8.53
C ILE A 34 -9.96 0.40 7.76
N ASN A 35 -10.70 -0.52 8.38
CA ASN A 35 -11.14 -1.74 7.69
C ASN A 35 -12.05 -1.44 6.49
N LYS A 36 -12.92 -0.42 6.62
CA LYS A 36 -13.77 0.03 5.51
C LYS A 36 -12.93 0.67 4.40
N GLU A 37 -11.93 1.49 4.73
CA GLU A 37 -11.02 2.07 3.73
C GLU A 37 -10.28 1.01 2.92
N ILE A 38 -9.76 -0.04 3.59
CA ILE A 38 -9.09 -1.17 2.91
C ILE A 38 -10.07 -1.88 1.98
N LEU A 39 -11.29 -2.16 2.46
CA LEU A 39 -12.31 -2.86 1.70
C LEU A 39 -12.80 -2.04 0.49
N ASP A 40 -13.14 -0.77 0.71
CA ASP A 40 -13.64 0.11 -0.35
C ASP A 40 -12.60 0.26 -1.47
N TRP A 41 -11.31 0.41 -1.12
CA TRP A 41 -10.28 0.46 -2.14
C TRP A 41 -10.11 -0.89 -2.86
N THR A 42 -10.11 -2.01 -2.12
CA THR A 42 -10.01 -3.34 -2.74
C THR A 42 -11.17 -3.62 -3.70
N ASP A 43 -12.40 -3.29 -3.31
CA ASP A 43 -13.60 -3.48 -4.12
C ASP A 43 -13.58 -2.59 -5.36
N MET A 44 -13.17 -1.33 -5.23
CA MET A 44 -13.00 -0.43 -6.39
C MET A 44 -11.95 -0.95 -7.36
N TRP A 45 -10.78 -1.36 -6.88
CA TRP A 45 -9.71 -1.91 -7.70
C TRP A 45 -10.16 -3.17 -8.45
N ILE A 46 -10.81 -4.11 -7.76
CA ILE A 46 -11.37 -5.32 -8.38
C ILE A 46 -12.40 -4.95 -9.44
N LYS A 47 -13.33 -4.05 -9.11
CA LYS A 47 -14.41 -3.64 -10.01
C LYS A 47 -13.86 -3.01 -11.29
N ASP A 48 -12.91 -2.08 -11.17
CA ASP A 48 -12.35 -1.38 -12.33
C ASP A 48 -11.73 -2.36 -13.33
N VAL A 49 -10.95 -3.35 -12.85
CA VAL A 49 -10.32 -4.33 -13.74
C VAL A 49 -11.33 -5.36 -14.25
N LYS A 50 -12.30 -5.74 -13.43
CA LYS A 50 -13.36 -6.69 -13.82
C LYS A 50 -14.22 -6.12 -14.94
N ASP A 51 -14.64 -4.87 -14.84
CA ASP A 51 -15.43 -4.19 -15.86
C ASP A 51 -14.67 -4.14 -17.20
N VAL A 52 -13.38 -3.77 -17.16
CA VAL A 52 -12.51 -3.79 -18.35
C VAL A 52 -12.35 -5.21 -18.90
N SER A 53 -12.18 -6.23 -18.05
CA SER A 53 -12.04 -7.62 -18.53
C SER A 53 -13.28 -8.13 -19.27
N GLN A 54 -14.48 -7.70 -18.84
CA GLN A 54 -15.75 -8.07 -19.47
C GLN A 54 -15.97 -7.35 -20.81
N GLU A 55 -15.50 -6.11 -20.93
CA GLU A 55 -15.56 -5.37 -22.18
C GLU A 55 -14.61 -5.94 -23.23
N PHE A 56 -13.36 -6.23 -22.83
CA PHE A 56 -12.30 -6.65 -23.76
C PHE A 56 -12.29 -8.16 -24.06
N ASN A 57 -12.87 -9.00 -23.20
CA ASN A 57 -12.91 -10.46 -23.34
C ASN A 57 -11.53 -11.08 -23.65
N PRO A 58 -10.53 -10.90 -22.77
CA PRO A 58 -9.15 -11.26 -23.07
C PRO A 58 -8.99 -12.79 -23.21
N THR A 59 -8.19 -13.22 -24.19
CA THR A 59 -7.86 -14.65 -24.41
C THR A 59 -7.02 -15.23 -23.27
N ILE A 60 -6.19 -14.39 -22.64
CA ILE A 60 -5.46 -14.71 -21.41
C ILE A 60 -6.18 -13.99 -20.27
N PRO A 61 -6.73 -14.71 -19.27
CA PRO A 61 -7.42 -14.08 -18.16
C PRO A 61 -6.52 -13.06 -17.45
N TYR A 62 -7.09 -11.90 -17.12
CA TYR A 62 -6.45 -10.94 -16.24
C TYR A 62 -6.23 -11.55 -14.86
N GLN A 63 -5.26 -11.05 -14.12
CA GLN A 63 -4.92 -11.58 -12.79
C GLN A 63 -4.89 -10.45 -11.78
N LEU A 64 -5.61 -10.63 -10.69
CA LEU A 64 -5.56 -9.77 -9.51
C LEU A 64 -5.11 -10.61 -8.33
N ASN A 65 -3.96 -10.24 -7.76
CA ASN A 65 -3.47 -10.82 -6.52
C ASN A 65 -3.24 -9.71 -5.51
N ALA A 66 -3.69 -9.91 -4.27
CA ALA A 66 -3.36 -9.01 -3.19
C ALA A 66 -2.87 -9.79 -1.97
N ARG A 67 -1.75 -9.36 -1.40
CA ARG A 67 -1.21 -9.92 -0.15
C ARG A 67 -0.74 -8.80 0.74
N TYR A 68 -0.87 -8.99 2.04
CA TYR A 68 -0.39 -8.03 3.03
C TYR A 68 0.80 -8.57 3.80
N THR A 69 1.59 -7.64 4.33
CA THR A 69 2.75 -7.95 5.19
C THR A 69 2.67 -7.06 6.42
N LEU A 70 2.60 -7.69 7.59
CA LEU A 70 2.76 -7.04 8.88
C LEU A 70 4.25 -6.78 9.13
N THR A 71 4.61 -5.52 9.40
CA THR A 71 6.00 -5.11 9.62
C THR A 71 6.25 -4.62 11.04
N ASN A 72 5.20 -4.23 11.76
CA ASN A 72 5.27 -3.89 13.18
C ASN A 72 3.93 -4.09 13.89
N ASP A 73 3.93 -4.59 15.12
CA ASP A 73 2.73 -4.85 15.91
C ASP A 73 2.80 -4.35 17.37
N LYS A 74 3.81 -3.52 17.70
CA LYS A 74 4.04 -3.02 19.07
C LYS A 74 3.14 -1.83 19.41
N LYS A 75 3.70 -0.62 19.50
CA LYS A 75 2.90 0.60 19.77
C LYS A 75 2.20 1.11 18.52
N ILE A 76 2.82 0.88 17.37
CA ILE A 76 2.30 1.25 16.06
C ILE A 76 2.09 -0.04 15.29
N LEU A 77 0.84 -0.34 14.94
CA LEU A 77 0.53 -1.37 13.97
C LEU A 77 0.90 -0.86 12.58
N SER A 78 1.92 -1.45 11.95
CA SER A 78 2.38 -1.09 10.62
C SER A 78 2.32 -2.29 9.70
N PHE A 79 1.70 -2.10 8.53
CA PHE A 79 1.61 -3.11 7.49
C PHE A 79 1.45 -2.46 6.12
N PHE A 80 1.72 -3.23 5.07
CA PHE A 80 1.41 -2.83 3.70
C PHE A 80 0.65 -3.93 2.97
N ILE A 81 -0.06 -3.56 1.91
CA ILE A 81 -0.76 -4.44 1.00
C ILE A 81 -0.19 -4.21 -0.40
N ASP A 82 0.29 -5.26 -1.04
CA ASP A 82 0.68 -5.27 -2.44
C ASP A 82 -0.49 -5.75 -3.29
N TYR A 83 -0.97 -4.87 -4.17
CA TYR A 83 -2.01 -5.16 -5.17
C TYR A 83 -1.33 -5.37 -6.52
N TYR A 84 -1.12 -6.62 -6.88
CA TYR A 84 -0.60 -7.03 -8.19
C TYR A 84 -1.75 -7.15 -9.19
N GLN A 85 -1.60 -6.50 -10.33
CA GLN A 85 -2.53 -6.54 -11.44
C GLN A 85 -1.79 -6.90 -12.73
N PHE A 86 -2.27 -7.93 -13.42
CA PHE A 86 -1.93 -8.21 -14.80
C PHE A 86 -3.18 -8.06 -15.67
N SER A 87 -3.14 -7.12 -16.60
CA SER A 87 -4.23 -6.83 -17.54
C SER A 87 -3.77 -6.91 -19.00
N GLY A 88 -2.87 -7.86 -19.30
CA GLY A 88 -2.20 -8.01 -20.60
C GLY A 88 -0.81 -7.36 -20.66
N GLY A 89 -0.18 -7.37 -21.84
CA GLY A 89 1.18 -6.86 -22.05
C GLY A 89 2.27 -7.83 -21.60
N ALA A 90 3.49 -7.32 -21.41
CA ALA A 90 4.66 -8.14 -21.06
C ALA A 90 4.81 -8.40 -19.55
N HIS A 91 4.25 -7.54 -18.69
CA HIS A 91 4.35 -7.65 -17.24
C HIS A 91 3.14 -7.01 -16.54
N GLY A 92 2.88 -7.44 -15.31
CA GLY A 92 1.90 -6.79 -14.43
C GLY A 92 2.45 -5.53 -13.77
N ILE A 93 1.62 -4.89 -12.97
CA ILE A 93 1.93 -3.71 -12.15
C ILE A 93 1.58 -4.06 -10.70
N THR A 94 2.45 -3.69 -9.77
CA THR A 94 2.17 -3.78 -8.34
C THR A 94 1.97 -2.38 -7.76
N THR A 95 0.83 -2.16 -7.10
CA THR A 95 0.58 -0.96 -6.29
C THR A 95 0.66 -1.33 -4.81
N ARG A 96 1.53 -0.67 -4.05
CA ARG A 96 1.63 -0.85 -2.60
C ARG A 96 0.82 0.21 -1.85
N LYS A 97 -0.02 -0.21 -0.90
CA LYS A 97 -0.69 0.67 0.07
C LYS A 97 -0.15 0.40 1.46
N THR A 98 0.18 1.45 2.21
CA THR A 98 0.77 1.34 3.56
C THR A 98 -0.18 1.87 4.62
N TYR A 99 -0.20 1.24 5.78
CA TYR A 99 -1.03 1.62 6.92
C TYR A 99 -0.17 1.63 8.18
N ASN A 100 -0.23 2.74 8.92
CA ASN A 100 0.45 2.91 10.21
C ASN A 100 -0.58 3.42 11.20
N VAL A 101 -0.83 2.67 12.28
CA VAL A 101 -1.91 2.94 13.22
C VAL A 101 -1.36 2.92 14.64
N ASP A 102 -1.58 3.98 15.40
CA ASP A 102 -1.32 3.95 16.85
C ASP A 102 -2.35 3.02 17.51
N ILE A 103 -1.88 1.95 18.15
CA ILE A 103 -2.78 0.90 18.68
C ILE A 103 -3.64 1.42 19.85
N SER A 104 -3.12 2.40 20.61
CA SER A 104 -3.80 2.94 21.78
C SER A 104 -4.93 3.91 21.42
N THR A 105 -4.72 4.73 20.39
CA THR A 105 -5.71 5.75 19.97
C THR A 105 -6.56 5.31 18.80
N GLY A 106 -6.08 4.34 18.01
CA GLY A 106 -6.62 3.92 16.73
C GLY A 106 -6.38 4.92 15.59
N GLU A 107 -5.63 6.00 15.82
CA GLU A 107 -5.34 7.00 14.77
C GLU A 107 -4.37 6.46 13.72
N LYS A 108 -4.62 6.78 12.45
CA LYS A 108 -3.61 6.62 11.41
C LYS A 108 -2.53 7.69 11.60
N LEU A 109 -1.29 7.26 11.45
CA LEU A 109 -0.12 8.15 11.55
C LEU A 109 0.29 8.62 10.15
N GLU A 110 0.50 9.93 10.04
CA GLU A 110 1.23 10.52 8.93
C GLU A 110 2.73 10.55 9.24
N LEU A 111 3.56 10.68 8.20
CA LEU A 111 5.01 10.66 8.36
C LEU A 111 5.51 11.76 9.32
N LYS A 112 4.86 12.93 9.28
CA LYS A 112 5.15 14.07 10.17
C LYS A 112 4.96 13.76 11.66
N ASP A 113 4.06 12.83 12.00
CA ASP A 113 3.70 12.51 13.39
C ASP A 113 4.81 11.73 14.10
N LEU A 114 5.76 11.17 13.34
CA LEU A 114 6.95 10.51 13.88
C LEU A 114 8.04 11.49 14.34
N PHE A 115 7.87 12.78 14.05
CA PHE A 115 8.88 13.80 14.32
C PHE A 115 8.37 14.84 15.32
N LYS A 116 9.32 15.43 16.06
CA LYS A 116 9.02 16.55 16.96
C LYS A 116 8.46 17.73 16.15
N LYS A 117 7.46 18.42 16.70
CA LYS A 117 6.91 19.64 16.10
C LYS A 117 8.04 20.65 15.80
N GLY A 118 8.05 21.16 14.58
CA GLY A 118 9.06 22.11 14.09
C GLY A 118 10.34 21.47 13.56
N TYR A 119 10.48 20.15 13.59
CA TYR A 119 11.58 19.45 12.95
C TYR A 119 11.35 19.35 11.44
N ASP A 120 12.36 19.71 10.64
CA ASP A 120 12.32 19.62 9.18
C ASP A 120 12.62 18.18 8.72
N TYR A 121 11.64 17.29 8.94
CA TYR A 121 11.75 15.88 8.61
C TYR A 121 11.91 15.63 7.11
N LYS A 122 11.30 16.47 6.27
CA LYS A 122 11.39 16.33 4.81
C LYS A 122 12.82 16.55 4.35
N LYS A 123 13.48 17.62 4.81
CA LYS A 123 14.88 17.87 4.46
C LYS A 123 15.76 16.70 4.90
N PHE A 124 15.62 16.25 6.14
CA PHE A 124 16.39 15.12 6.67
C PHE A 124 16.22 13.84 5.82
N ILE A 125 14.97 13.46 5.49
CA ILE A 125 14.68 12.27 4.69
C ILE A 125 15.18 12.42 3.25
N ASN A 126 14.96 13.58 2.62
CA ASN A 126 15.41 13.85 1.26
C ASN A 126 16.93 13.75 1.14
N GLU A 127 17.68 14.31 2.10
CA GLU A 127 19.14 14.20 2.14
C GLU A 127 19.60 12.75 2.30
N ALA A 128 18.92 11.96 3.15
CA ALA A 128 19.23 10.55 3.33
C ALA A 128 18.96 9.72 2.05
N ILE A 129 17.80 9.92 1.40
CA ILE A 129 17.46 9.24 0.14
C ILE A 129 18.46 9.62 -0.95
N GLN A 130 18.79 10.91 -1.10
CA GLN A 130 19.77 11.35 -2.10
C GLN A 130 21.14 10.72 -1.87
N LYS A 131 21.55 10.57 -0.61
CA LYS A 131 22.80 9.89 -0.25
C LYS A 131 22.79 8.42 -0.69
N GLU A 132 21.67 7.70 -0.52
CA GLU A 132 21.55 6.31 -0.97
C GLU A 132 21.53 6.20 -2.50
N ILE A 133 20.81 7.09 -3.19
CA ILE A 133 20.81 7.16 -4.67
C ILE A 133 22.23 7.35 -5.19
N ASN A 134 23.00 8.26 -4.58
CA ASN A 134 24.36 8.57 -5.01
C ASN A 134 25.36 7.40 -4.82
N LYS A 135 25.02 6.36 -4.06
CA LYS A 135 25.87 5.16 -3.94
C LYS A 135 25.84 4.29 -5.19
N ASN A 136 24.71 4.25 -5.90
CA ASN A 136 24.51 3.44 -7.10
C ASN A 136 23.63 4.21 -8.11
N PRO A 137 24.10 5.35 -8.64
CA PRO A 137 23.29 6.25 -9.45
C PRO A 137 22.76 5.62 -10.74
N GLU A 138 23.42 4.57 -11.24
CA GLU A 138 23.03 3.81 -12.43
C GLU A 138 21.68 3.09 -12.31
N TYR A 139 21.19 2.87 -11.09
CA TYR A 139 19.87 2.25 -10.86
C TYR A 139 18.72 3.26 -10.80
N TYR A 140 19.00 4.57 -10.87
CA TYR A 140 18.00 5.61 -10.66
C TYR A 140 17.92 6.58 -11.84
N PHE A 141 16.72 7.09 -12.09
CA PHE A 141 16.49 8.16 -13.05
C PHE A 141 17.10 9.48 -12.57
N THR A 142 17.39 10.38 -13.51
CA THR A 142 17.98 11.69 -13.25
C THR A 142 17.08 12.83 -13.76
N GLY A 143 17.39 14.07 -13.35
CA GLY A 143 16.64 15.25 -13.77
C GLY A 143 15.18 15.21 -13.33
N LYS A 144 14.26 15.63 -14.21
CA LYS A 144 12.82 15.70 -13.92
C LYS A 144 12.18 14.34 -13.60
N ASP A 145 12.73 13.26 -14.15
CA ASP A 145 12.21 11.90 -13.97
C ASP A 145 12.87 11.20 -12.76
N GLY A 146 13.84 11.86 -12.13
CA GLY A 146 14.52 11.39 -10.93
C GLY A 146 13.79 11.73 -9.62
N PHE A 147 14.47 11.48 -8.51
CA PHE A 147 13.96 11.83 -7.18
C PHE A 147 13.97 13.34 -6.96
N ASN A 148 12.78 13.92 -6.74
CA ASN A 148 12.58 15.35 -6.52
C ASN A 148 12.13 15.68 -5.08
N GLY A 149 12.35 14.75 -4.15
CA GLY A 149 11.91 14.86 -2.76
C GLY A 149 10.63 14.08 -2.46
N ILE A 150 10.41 13.80 -1.17
CA ILE A 150 9.21 13.14 -0.67
C ILE A 150 8.00 14.07 -0.69
N LYS A 151 6.81 13.49 -0.83
CA LYS A 151 5.53 14.19 -0.69
C LYS A 151 5.15 14.40 0.79
N ASP A 152 4.19 15.28 1.06
CA ASP A 152 3.59 15.42 2.40
C ASP A 152 2.88 14.12 2.85
N ASP A 153 2.20 13.48 1.91
CA ASP A 153 1.46 12.23 2.07
C ASP A 153 2.28 11.00 1.63
N GLN A 154 3.61 11.10 1.67
CA GLN A 154 4.49 10.02 1.24
C GLN A 154 4.19 8.73 2.00
N SER A 155 3.82 7.67 1.28
CA SER A 155 3.65 6.33 1.84
C SER A 155 4.92 5.85 2.52
N PHE A 156 4.78 5.28 3.72
CA PHE A 156 5.86 4.73 4.53
C PHE A 156 5.33 3.57 5.37
N TYR A 157 6.23 2.72 5.84
CA TYR A 157 5.93 1.71 6.85
C TYR A 157 7.06 1.68 7.89
N ILE A 158 6.77 1.14 9.06
CA ILE A 158 7.71 0.96 10.15
C ILE A 158 8.01 -0.53 10.24
N ASP A 159 9.29 -0.87 10.25
CA ASP A 159 9.77 -2.24 10.42
C ASP A 159 10.52 -2.36 11.75
N ASN A 160 10.09 -3.29 12.60
CA ASN A 160 10.72 -3.58 13.90
C ASN A 160 10.85 -2.40 14.88
N GLY A 161 9.89 -1.46 14.85
CA GLY A 161 9.86 -0.25 15.71
C GLY A 161 9.44 -0.47 17.16
#